data_AF-A0A1G5VWF9-F1
#
_entry.id   AF-A0A1G5VWF9-F1
#
_cell.length_a   1.000
_cell.length_b   1.000
_cell.length_c   1.000
_cell.angle_alpha   90.00
_cell.angle_beta   90.00
_cell.angle_gamma   90.00
#
_symmetry.space_group_name_H-M   'P 1'
#
loop_
_entity.id
_entity.type
_entity.pdbx_description
1 polymer ?
#
loop_
_entity_poly.entity_id
_entity_poly.type
_entity_poly.pdbx_seq_one_letter_code
_entity_poly.pdbx_strand_id
1 'polypeptide(L)'
;MRKPYVILIGSASGIGKSTIASELAKQLNIKHLIESDFIRAVVRGIIGKEYAPALHSSSYDAYKNLRNKANYSSYEELVSAGFDEHASYVIPGLEKIIQRAITDFDDIIIEGVHLVPGLIDVEQFKDFAEIYFFVLSSDEESHKERFVKRAIQIHRGGKQLDFFTENRIIHNHLLHQAEKNNVAIIKTETIEKSLEQILTIINKSCTTIKLTNSVEELKDVVDIIINDNNGKIERITYSLKGFKDPLIRDVNVSDSDSANRFIENIEKNESVKEDLNNLYSLSKYRELLICAANSETIEKIEKELKEKGFVYNE
;
A
#
# COMPACT_ATOMS: atom_id res chain seq x y z
N MET A 1 -0.86 -2.21 -27.60
CA MET A 1 0.26 -1.50 -26.93
C MET A 1 0.08 -1.70 -25.43
N ARG A 2 1.15 -1.92 -24.65
CA ARG A 2 1.03 -2.11 -23.19
C ARG A 2 0.52 -0.81 -22.58
N LYS A 3 -0.40 -0.88 -21.61
CA LYS A 3 -0.78 0.26 -20.79
C LYS A 3 0.43 0.70 -19.95
N PRO A 4 0.80 1.99 -19.90
CA PRO A 4 1.86 2.46 -19.03
C PRO A 4 1.46 2.28 -17.56
N TYR A 5 2.46 2.13 -16.70
CA TYR A 5 2.31 2.13 -15.26
C TYR A 5 2.25 3.57 -14.73
N VAL A 6 1.24 3.85 -13.92
CA VAL A 6 1.17 5.07 -13.11
C VAL A 6 1.16 4.63 -11.65
N ILE A 7 2.29 4.82 -10.98
CA ILE A 7 2.49 4.41 -9.60
C ILE A 7 2.51 5.66 -8.72
N LEU A 8 1.56 5.74 -7.78
CA LEU A 8 1.41 6.84 -6.84
C LEU A 8 1.80 6.37 -5.44
N ILE A 9 2.73 7.07 -4.79
CA ILE A 9 3.21 6.73 -3.44
C ILE A 9 2.99 7.93 -2.51
N GLY A 10 1.86 7.91 -1.78
CA GLY A 10 1.49 8.90 -0.78
C GLY A 10 2.01 8.55 0.61
N SER A 11 2.42 9.55 1.39
CA SER A 11 2.58 9.44 2.86
C SER A 11 3.02 10.77 3.45
N ALA A 12 2.89 10.90 4.77
CA ALA A 12 3.41 12.04 5.52
C ALA A 12 4.94 12.19 5.41
N SER A 13 5.46 13.34 5.83
CA SER A 13 6.90 13.58 5.89
C SER A 13 7.56 12.65 6.90
N GLY A 14 8.75 12.11 6.55
CA GLY A 14 9.53 11.26 7.46
C GLY A 14 9.17 9.76 7.46
N ILE A 15 8.23 9.30 6.63
CA ILE A 15 7.85 7.88 6.58
C ILE A 15 8.84 7.01 5.78
N GLY A 16 9.45 7.56 4.71
CA GLY A 16 10.41 6.82 3.87
C GLY A 16 10.06 6.75 2.37
N LYS A 17 8.99 7.47 1.94
CA LYS A 17 8.51 7.46 0.55
C LYS A 17 9.58 7.69 -0.51
N SER A 18 10.43 8.70 -0.39
CA SER A 18 11.42 9.03 -1.43
C SER A 18 12.43 7.89 -1.62
N THR A 19 12.79 7.20 -0.54
CA THR A 19 13.68 6.03 -0.61
C THR A 19 13.00 4.86 -1.30
N ILE A 20 11.78 4.51 -0.87
CA ILE A 20 10.99 3.42 -1.49
C ILE A 20 10.73 3.69 -2.97
N ALA A 21 10.32 4.91 -3.32
CA ALA A 21 10.03 5.30 -4.69
C ALA A 21 11.28 5.22 -5.59
N SER A 22 12.44 5.63 -5.08
CA SER A 22 13.73 5.55 -5.80
C SER A 22 14.17 4.11 -6.04
N GLU A 23 14.10 3.25 -5.01
CA GLU A 23 14.45 1.83 -5.18
C GLU A 23 13.46 1.10 -6.09
N LEU A 24 12.15 1.40 -5.98
CA LEU A 24 11.13 0.85 -6.88
C LEU A 24 11.37 1.28 -8.33
N ALA A 25 11.70 2.55 -8.58
CA ALA A 25 12.02 3.06 -9.90
C ALA A 25 13.21 2.32 -10.52
N LYS A 26 14.26 2.02 -9.74
CA LYS A 26 15.40 1.22 -10.19
C LYS A 26 14.98 -0.21 -10.53
N GLN A 27 14.22 -0.88 -9.66
CA GLN A 27 13.80 -2.26 -9.85
C GLN A 27 12.89 -2.44 -11.07
N LEU A 28 11.97 -1.50 -11.30
CA LEU A 28 11.06 -1.52 -12.45
C LEU A 28 11.64 -0.85 -13.71
N ASN A 29 12.87 -0.31 -13.63
CA ASN A 29 13.51 0.46 -14.70
C ASN A 29 12.65 1.64 -15.21
N ILE A 30 11.95 2.30 -14.29
CA ILE A 30 11.10 3.46 -14.57
C ILE A 30 11.94 4.73 -14.45
N LYS A 31 12.04 5.49 -15.54
CA LYS A 31 12.87 6.71 -15.60
C LYS A 31 12.19 7.93 -15.00
N HIS A 32 10.88 8.00 -15.06
CA HIS A 32 10.11 9.17 -14.64
C HIS A 32 9.70 9.02 -13.17
N LEU A 33 10.55 9.53 -12.26
CA LEU A 33 10.25 9.65 -10.83
C LEU A 33 10.02 11.14 -10.49
N ILE A 34 8.81 11.49 -10.08
CA ILE A 34 8.39 12.88 -9.84
C ILE A 34 7.98 13.07 -8.38
N GLU A 35 8.60 14.05 -7.71
CA GLU A 35 8.17 14.49 -6.38
C GLU A 35 7.08 15.57 -6.50
N SER A 36 5.93 15.36 -5.85
CA SER A 36 4.83 16.33 -5.88
C SER A 36 5.20 17.71 -5.31
N ASP A 37 6.23 17.80 -4.46
CA ASP A 37 6.74 19.08 -3.96
C ASP A 37 7.35 19.95 -5.08
N PHE A 38 7.92 19.35 -6.15
CA PHE A 38 8.35 20.11 -7.33
C PHE A 38 7.16 20.75 -8.05
N ILE A 39 6.05 20.03 -8.12
CA ILE A 39 4.82 20.52 -8.76
C ILE A 39 4.25 21.65 -7.93
N ARG A 40 4.22 21.50 -6.60
CA ARG A 40 3.88 22.58 -5.69
C ARG A 40 4.76 23.82 -5.89
N ALA A 41 6.07 23.64 -6.07
CA ALA A 41 6.97 24.77 -6.31
C ALA A 41 6.62 25.55 -7.60
N VAL A 42 6.25 24.85 -8.67
CA VAL A 42 5.76 25.47 -9.90
C VAL A 42 4.44 26.21 -9.67
N VAL A 43 3.45 25.55 -9.04
CA VAL A 43 2.13 26.17 -8.76
C VAL A 43 2.27 27.41 -7.87
N ARG A 44 3.18 27.39 -6.88
CA ARG A 44 3.51 28.54 -6.03
C ARG A 44 4.09 29.73 -6.79
N GLY A 45 4.80 29.49 -7.89
CA GLY A 45 5.31 30.55 -8.75
C GLY A 45 4.21 31.24 -9.57
N ILE A 46 3.07 30.57 -9.76
CA ILE A 46 1.94 31.04 -10.55
C ILE A 46 0.90 31.74 -9.66
N ILE A 47 0.55 31.13 -8.52
CA ILE A 47 -0.50 31.61 -7.63
C ILE A 47 0.14 32.34 -6.43
N GLY A 48 -0.15 33.63 -6.29
CA GLY A 48 0.33 34.46 -5.17
C GLY A 48 -0.18 33.97 -3.80
N LYS A 49 0.60 34.23 -2.74
CA LYS A 49 0.27 33.81 -1.36
C LYS A 49 -1.04 34.41 -0.86
N GLU A 50 -1.38 35.60 -1.32
CA GLU A 50 -2.62 36.29 -1.02
C GLU A 50 -3.87 35.57 -1.56
N TYR A 51 -3.72 34.76 -2.61
CA TYR A 51 -4.81 33.98 -3.22
C TYR A 51 -4.85 32.54 -2.70
N ALA A 52 -3.70 31.92 -2.47
CA ALA A 52 -3.60 30.55 -1.96
C ALA A 52 -2.62 30.47 -0.77
N PRO A 53 -2.97 30.99 0.42
CA PRO A 53 -2.02 31.02 1.53
C PRO A 53 -1.57 29.62 1.98
N ALA A 54 -2.48 28.63 1.96
CA ALA A 54 -2.20 27.24 2.32
C ALA A 54 -1.15 26.59 1.39
N LEU A 55 -1.14 26.91 0.09
CA LEU A 55 -0.15 26.45 -0.88
C LEU A 55 1.28 26.90 -0.53
N HIS A 56 1.41 28.08 0.11
CA HIS A 56 2.70 28.70 0.46
C HIS A 56 3.23 28.33 1.83
N SER A 57 2.41 27.71 2.69
CA SER A 57 2.85 27.10 3.95
C SER A 57 3.38 25.67 3.74
N SER A 58 3.99 25.10 4.80
CA SER A 58 4.20 23.66 4.87
C SER A 58 2.86 22.94 5.01
N SER A 59 2.77 21.68 4.56
CA SER A 59 1.55 20.86 4.66
C SER A 59 1.00 20.78 6.09
N TYR A 60 1.89 20.55 7.06
CA TYR A 60 1.56 20.48 8.49
C TYR A 60 1.19 21.83 9.14
N ASP A 61 1.37 22.94 8.44
CA ASP A 61 1.09 24.30 8.93
C ASP A 61 -0.08 24.96 8.20
N ALA A 62 -0.60 24.30 7.15
CA ALA A 62 -1.59 24.87 6.25
C ALA A 62 -2.90 25.23 6.95
N TYR A 63 -3.29 24.47 7.98
CA TYR A 63 -4.47 24.73 8.80
C TYR A 63 -4.48 26.11 9.46
N LYS A 64 -3.30 26.74 9.67
CA LYS A 64 -3.23 28.08 10.22
C LYS A 64 -3.80 29.14 9.27
N ASN A 65 -3.89 28.83 7.98
CA ASN A 65 -4.43 29.71 6.96
C ASN A 65 -5.93 29.51 6.70
N LEU A 66 -6.54 28.46 7.27
CA LEU A 66 -7.97 28.23 7.13
C LEU A 66 -8.77 29.39 7.71
N ARG A 67 -9.76 29.83 6.96
CA ARG A 67 -10.82 30.73 7.45
C ARG A 67 -11.82 29.91 8.28
N ASN A 68 -12.54 30.57 9.19
CA ASN A 68 -13.60 29.96 10.00
C ASN A 68 -13.16 28.71 10.79
N LYS A 69 -12.00 28.78 11.45
CA LYS A 69 -11.44 27.67 12.26
C LYS A 69 -12.40 27.16 13.35
N ALA A 70 -13.35 27.99 13.79
CA ALA A 70 -14.37 27.62 14.77
C ALA A 70 -15.38 26.57 14.25
N ASN A 71 -15.41 26.30 12.94
CA ASN A 71 -16.32 25.32 12.34
C ASN A 71 -15.86 23.87 12.51
N TYR A 72 -14.61 23.66 12.92
CA TYR A 72 -14.05 22.31 13.09
C TYR A 72 -14.22 21.85 14.53
N SER A 73 -14.63 20.59 14.69
CA SER A 73 -14.98 20.01 15.98
C SER A 73 -13.77 19.64 16.82
N SER A 74 -12.60 19.45 16.20
CA SER A 74 -11.36 19.09 16.87
C SER A 74 -10.13 19.71 16.21
N TYR A 75 -9.00 19.70 16.93
CA TYR A 75 -7.71 20.11 16.38
C TYR A 75 -7.26 19.22 15.22
N GLU A 76 -7.51 17.91 15.32
CA GLU A 76 -7.15 16.95 14.29
C GLU A 76 -7.92 17.18 12.98
N GLU A 77 -9.22 17.47 13.09
CA GLU A 77 -10.07 17.80 11.95
C GLU A 77 -9.61 19.10 11.29
N LEU A 78 -9.26 20.11 12.08
CA LEU A 78 -8.73 21.38 11.59
C LEU A 78 -7.40 21.18 10.82
N VAL A 79 -6.48 20.40 11.38
CA VAL A 79 -5.18 20.09 10.75
C VAL A 79 -5.39 19.34 9.43
N SER A 80 -6.26 18.33 9.44
CA SER A 80 -6.57 17.51 8.27
C SER A 80 -7.22 18.32 7.15
N ALA A 81 -8.19 19.18 7.48
CA ALA A 81 -8.82 20.06 6.50
C ALA A 81 -7.83 21.07 5.89
N GLY A 82 -6.90 21.59 6.70
CA GLY A 82 -5.87 22.49 6.20
C GLY A 82 -4.90 21.80 5.26
N PHE A 83 -4.58 20.54 5.55
CA PHE A 83 -3.78 19.69 4.69
C PHE A 83 -4.51 19.35 3.38
N ASP A 84 -5.81 19.04 3.41
CA ASP A 84 -6.61 18.82 2.20
C ASP A 84 -6.66 20.07 1.33
N GLU A 85 -6.85 21.25 1.92
CA GLU A 85 -6.77 22.52 1.18
C GLU A 85 -5.38 22.70 0.54
N HIS A 86 -4.31 22.42 1.28
CA HIS A 86 -2.93 22.47 0.76
C HIS A 86 -2.71 21.54 -0.43
N ALA A 87 -3.20 20.29 -0.34
CA ALA A 87 -3.09 19.31 -1.42
C ALA A 87 -3.93 19.68 -2.64
N SER A 88 -5.12 20.26 -2.43
CA SER A 88 -6.07 20.60 -3.49
C SER A 88 -5.48 21.54 -4.57
N TYR A 89 -4.57 22.44 -4.19
CA TYR A 89 -3.88 23.32 -5.15
C TYR A 89 -2.89 22.58 -6.06
N VAL A 90 -2.37 21.44 -5.63
CA VAL A 90 -1.30 20.70 -6.32
C VAL A 90 -1.87 19.58 -7.20
N ILE A 91 -2.97 18.97 -6.77
CA ILE A 91 -3.60 17.81 -7.44
C ILE A 91 -3.88 18.03 -8.94
N PRO A 92 -4.43 19.17 -9.40
CA PRO A 92 -4.65 19.38 -10.84
C PRO A 92 -3.35 19.32 -11.65
N GLY A 93 -2.23 19.77 -11.07
CA GLY A 93 -0.91 19.65 -11.70
C GLY A 93 -0.43 18.21 -11.79
N LEU A 94 -0.68 17.40 -10.75
CA LEU A 94 -0.34 15.97 -10.74
C LEU A 94 -1.15 15.21 -11.79
N GLU A 95 -2.46 15.46 -11.88
CA GLU A 95 -3.35 14.84 -12.87
C GLU A 95 -2.90 15.18 -14.31
N LYS A 96 -2.43 16.40 -14.57
CA LYS A 96 -1.88 16.77 -15.88
C LYS A 96 -0.58 16.04 -16.21
N ILE A 97 0.26 15.77 -15.22
CA ILE A 97 1.48 14.98 -15.41
C ILE A 97 1.15 13.53 -15.70
N ILE A 98 0.19 12.95 -14.97
CA ILE A 98 -0.31 11.60 -15.24
C ILE A 98 -0.86 11.53 -16.67
N GLN A 99 -1.74 12.46 -17.05
CA GLN A 99 -2.30 12.54 -18.40
C GLN A 99 -1.20 12.63 -19.49
N ARG A 100 -0.15 13.40 -19.22
CA ARG A 100 0.99 13.54 -20.14
C ARG A 100 1.76 12.24 -20.30
N ALA A 101 2.12 11.58 -19.18
CA ALA A 101 2.83 10.30 -19.20
C ALA A 101 2.04 9.23 -19.95
N ILE A 102 0.72 9.18 -19.73
CA ILE A 102 -0.19 8.27 -20.45
C ILE A 102 -0.17 8.53 -21.96
N THR A 103 -0.23 9.80 -22.37
CA THR A 103 -0.21 10.20 -23.79
C THR A 103 1.11 9.80 -24.46
N ASP A 104 2.21 9.91 -23.74
CA ASP A 104 3.55 9.59 -24.22
C ASP A 104 3.89 8.08 -24.08
N PHE A 105 2.99 7.27 -23.50
CA PHE A 105 3.19 5.86 -23.15
C PHE A 105 4.37 5.60 -22.19
N ASP A 106 4.67 6.58 -21.34
CA ASP A 106 5.75 6.50 -20.36
C ASP A 106 5.26 5.93 -19.02
N ASP A 107 6.02 4.99 -18.47
CA ASP A 107 5.85 4.57 -17.08
C ASP A 107 6.29 5.70 -16.14
N ILE A 108 5.51 5.97 -15.10
CA ILE A 108 5.77 7.05 -14.15
C ILE A 108 5.53 6.62 -12.71
N ILE A 109 6.42 7.05 -11.82
CA ILE A 109 6.24 7.03 -10.37
C ILE A 109 6.11 8.47 -9.88
N ILE A 110 5.04 8.76 -9.14
CA ILE A 110 4.85 10.05 -8.46
C ILE A 110 4.85 9.78 -6.96
N GLU A 111 5.67 10.51 -6.22
CA GLU A 111 5.74 10.42 -4.76
C GLU A 111 5.40 11.76 -4.10
N GLY A 112 4.74 11.72 -2.94
CA GLY A 112 4.74 12.86 -2.04
C GLY A 112 3.51 12.97 -1.14
N VAL A 113 3.49 14.05 -0.35
CA VAL A 113 2.42 14.30 0.62
C VAL A 113 1.10 14.69 -0.04
N HIS A 114 1.11 15.25 -1.25
CA HIS A 114 -0.09 15.75 -1.92
C HIS A 114 -0.93 14.65 -2.58
N LEU A 115 -0.45 13.40 -2.58
CA LEU A 115 -1.17 12.24 -3.10
C LEU A 115 -2.16 11.76 -2.03
N VAL A 116 -3.32 12.42 -1.97
CA VAL A 116 -4.38 12.14 -0.99
C VAL A 116 -5.47 11.28 -1.64
N PRO A 117 -5.69 10.03 -1.18
CA PRO A 117 -6.80 9.21 -1.66
C PRO A 117 -8.14 9.94 -1.54
N GLY A 118 -8.97 9.85 -2.57
CA GLY A 118 -10.27 10.52 -2.63
C GLY A 118 -10.25 11.99 -3.07
N LEU A 119 -9.09 12.67 -3.07
CA LEU A 119 -8.97 14.00 -3.68
C LEU A 119 -8.41 13.94 -5.11
N ILE A 120 -7.50 13.00 -5.39
CA ILE A 120 -7.02 12.73 -6.74
C ILE A 120 -7.98 11.77 -7.46
N ASP A 121 -8.50 12.16 -8.62
CA ASP A 121 -9.39 11.30 -9.41
C ASP A 121 -8.54 10.37 -10.27
N VAL A 122 -8.23 9.19 -9.75
CA VAL A 122 -7.49 8.15 -10.48
C VAL A 122 -8.37 7.34 -11.43
N GLU A 123 -9.70 7.35 -11.25
CA GLU A 123 -10.63 6.57 -12.08
C GLU A 123 -10.60 7.03 -13.53
N GLN A 124 -10.44 8.33 -13.76
CA GLN A 124 -10.34 8.91 -15.10
C GLN A 124 -9.20 8.34 -15.96
N PHE A 125 -8.21 7.65 -15.35
CA PHE A 125 -7.03 7.12 -16.03
C PHE A 125 -7.02 5.59 -16.22
N LYS A 126 -7.92 4.83 -15.58
CA LYS A 126 -7.86 3.35 -15.54
C LYS A 126 -8.01 2.68 -16.91
N ASP A 127 -8.74 3.29 -17.82
CA ASP A 127 -8.91 2.76 -19.18
C ASP A 127 -7.63 2.89 -20.01
N PHE A 128 -6.72 3.80 -19.63
CA PHE A 128 -5.54 4.16 -20.41
C PHE A 128 -4.22 3.71 -19.77
N ALA A 129 -4.20 3.46 -18.46
CA ALA A 129 -3.01 3.06 -17.72
C ALA A 129 -3.33 2.01 -16.63
N GLU A 130 -2.31 1.26 -16.22
CA GLU A 130 -2.35 0.43 -15.03
C GLU A 130 -1.98 1.31 -13.83
N ILE A 131 -3.00 1.68 -13.05
CA ILE A 131 -2.84 2.59 -11.91
C ILE A 131 -2.61 1.81 -10.63
N TYR A 132 -1.53 2.13 -9.92
CA TYR A 132 -1.24 1.61 -8.59
C TYR A 132 -1.10 2.77 -7.62
N PHE A 133 -1.89 2.78 -6.55
CA PHE A 133 -1.82 3.81 -5.53
C PHE A 133 -1.55 3.16 -4.18
N PHE A 134 -0.47 3.61 -3.54
CA PHE A 134 -0.01 3.16 -2.24
C PHE A 134 0.03 4.33 -1.26
N VAL A 135 -0.39 4.09 -0.03
CA VAL A 135 -0.10 4.96 1.12
C VAL A 135 0.84 4.24 2.07
N LEU A 136 2.01 4.82 2.32
CA LEU A 136 2.97 4.25 3.26
C LEU A 136 2.60 4.58 4.70
N SER A 137 2.64 3.58 5.58
CA SER A 137 2.37 3.70 7.01
C SER A 137 3.62 3.42 7.86
N SER A 138 3.67 4.02 9.04
CA SER A 138 4.67 3.72 10.07
C SER A 138 4.01 3.83 11.44
N ASP A 139 4.49 3.04 12.40
CA ASP A 139 4.19 3.29 13.81
C ASP A 139 4.78 4.63 14.24
N GLU A 140 4.27 5.19 15.34
CA GLU A 140 4.61 6.53 15.79
C GLU A 140 6.07 6.65 16.23
N GLU A 141 6.63 5.63 16.86
CA GLU A 141 8.00 5.62 17.36
C GLU A 141 8.99 5.65 16.18
N SER A 142 8.85 4.71 15.24
CA SER A 142 9.63 4.66 14.00
C SER A 142 9.48 5.94 13.17
N HIS A 143 8.26 6.48 13.10
CA HIS A 143 8.00 7.73 12.38
C HIS A 143 8.75 8.89 13.04
N LYS A 144 8.68 9.00 14.37
CA LYS A 144 9.37 10.04 15.14
C LYS A 144 10.87 9.96 14.98
N GLU A 145 11.46 8.76 15.07
CA GLU A 145 12.89 8.56 14.87
C GLU A 145 13.35 9.02 13.48
N ARG A 146 12.66 8.58 12.43
CA ARG A 146 12.96 8.97 11.04
C ARG A 146 12.77 10.47 10.82
N PHE A 147 11.73 11.05 11.41
CA PHE A 147 11.45 12.48 11.35
C PHE A 147 12.57 13.31 11.98
N VAL A 148 13.07 12.90 13.16
CA VAL A 148 14.21 13.53 13.84
C VAL A 148 15.49 13.40 13.00
N LYS A 149 15.81 12.19 12.51
CA LYS A 149 16.99 11.95 11.64
C LYS A 149 16.97 12.88 10.43
N ARG A 150 15.82 13.02 9.78
CA ARG A 150 15.65 13.91 8.62
C ARG A 150 15.85 15.39 8.99
N ALA A 151 15.32 15.85 10.13
CA ALA A 151 15.49 17.24 10.56
C ALA A 151 16.97 17.59 10.79
N ILE A 152 17.74 16.67 11.39
CA ILE A 152 19.19 16.81 11.60
C ILE A 152 19.94 16.91 10.26
N GLN A 153 19.66 16.00 9.32
CA GLN A 153 20.35 15.97 8.02
C GLN A 153 20.14 17.24 7.20
N ILE A 154 18.92 17.80 7.19
CA ILE A 154 18.57 18.96 6.36
C ILE A 154 19.03 20.29 7.01
N HIS A 155 19.68 20.28 8.19
CA HIS A 155 20.12 21.48 8.93
C HIS A 155 18.99 22.52 9.11
N ARG A 156 17.72 22.08 9.07
CA ARG A 156 16.56 22.91 9.35
C ARG A 156 16.41 22.91 10.86
N GLY A 157 16.71 24.04 11.50
CA GLY A 157 16.77 24.19 12.96
C GLY A 157 15.55 23.63 13.71
N GLY A 158 15.71 23.46 15.02
CA GLY A 158 14.82 22.68 15.91
C GLY A 158 13.31 22.93 15.83
N LYS A 159 12.85 24.05 15.25
CA LYS A 159 11.42 24.34 15.02
C LYS A 159 10.68 23.28 14.20
N GLN A 160 11.36 22.48 13.38
CA GLN A 160 10.68 21.41 12.63
C GLN A 160 10.21 20.26 13.53
N LEU A 161 10.87 20.04 14.67
CA LEU A 161 10.50 19.01 15.65
C LEU A 161 9.19 19.36 16.38
N ASP A 162 8.88 20.65 16.52
CA ASP A 162 7.66 21.14 17.16
C ASP A 162 6.38 20.71 16.42
N PHE A 163 6.51 20.32 15.14
CA PHE A 163 5.38 19.97 14.27
C PHE A 163 5.21 18.46 14.05
N PHE A 164 5.81 17.62 14.91
CA PHE A 164 5.63 16.17 14.80
C PHE A 164 4.14 15.78 14.94
N THR A 165 3.43 16.41 15.88
CA THR A 165 2.00 16.17 16.13
C THR A 165 1.16 16.36 14.87
N GLU A 166 1.33 17.48 14.16
CA GLU A 166 0.59 17.76 12.93
C GLU A 166 0.98 16.81 11.79
N ASN A 167 2.26 16.43 11.69
CA ASN A 167 2.69 15.42 10.72
C ASN A 167 2.09 14.04 11.04
N ARG A 168 1.90 13.71 12.33
CA ARG A 168 1.26 12.47 12.76
C ARG A 168 -0.25 12.49 12.47
N ILE A 169 -0.91 13.63 12.66
CA ILE A 169 -2.31 13.83 12.26
C ILE A 169 -2.46 13.63 10.74
N ILE A 170 -1.60 14.26 9.94
CA ILE A 170 -1.61 14.09 8.47
C ILE A 170 -1.36 12.64 8.07
N HIS A 171 -0.43 11.94 8.75
CA HIS A 171 -0.21 10.52 8.52
C HIS A 171 -1.50 9.72 8.75
N ASN A 172 -2.14 9.89 9.90
CA ASN A 172 -3.36 9.16 10.24
C ASN A 172 -4.53 9.51 9.29
N HIS A 173 -4.65 10.78 8.90
CA HIS A 173 -5.62 11.21 7.89
C HIS A 173 -5.40 10.52 6.54
N LEU A 174 -4.16 10.44 6.06
CA LEU A 174 -3.85 9.73 4.81
C LEU A 174 -4.19 8.24 4.87
N LEU A 175 -3.94 7.57 6.02
CA LEU A 175 -4.35 6.18 6.22
C LEU A 175 -5.87 6.03 6.21
N HIS A 176 -6.57 6.91 6.92
CA HIS A 176 -8.03 6.91 6.93
C HIS A 176 -8.63 7.12 5.53
N GLN A 177 -8.07 8.06 4.75
CA GLN A 177 -8.47 8.24 3.36
C GLN A 177 -8.14 7.03 2.50
N ALA A 178 -7.00 6.36 2.72
CA ALA A 178 -6.64 5.15 1.99
C ALA A 178 -7.65 4.02 2.23
N GLU A 179 -8.00 3.75 3.48
CA GLU A 179 -9.02 2.76 3.85
C GLU A 179 -10.37 3.09 3.21
N LYS A 180 -10.83 4.34 3.35
CA LYS A 180 -12.12 4.80 2.80
C LYS A 180 -12.21 4.64 1.29
N ASN A 181 -11.09 4.82 0.58
CA ASN A 181 -11.04 4.76 -0.88
C ASN A 181 -10.45 3.44 -1.42
N ASN A 182 -10.28 2.41 -0.58
CA ASN A 182 -9.71 1.11 -0.95
C ASN A 182 -8.32 1.21 -1.62
N VAL A 183 -7.49 2.15 -1.16
CA VAL A 183 -6.11 2.31 -1.61
C VAL A 183 -5.19 1.46 -0.71
N ALA A 184 -4.21 0.80 -1.30
CA ALA A 184 -3.33 -0.13 -0.58
C ALA A 184 -2.45 0.61 0.44
N ILE A 185 -2.41 0.11 1.67
CA ILE A 185 -1.55 0.61 2.74
C ILE A 185 -0.33 -0.30 2.88
N ILE A 186 0.88 0.27 2.82
CA ILE A 186 2.15 -0.47 2.90
C ILE A 186 2.87 -0.10 4.19
N LYS A 187 3.10 -1.09 5.05
CA LYS A 187 3.76 -0.88 6.35
C LYS A 187 5.27 -0.80 6.17
N THR A 188 5.86 0.33 6.53
CA THR A 188 7.29 0.58 6.32
C THR A 188 8.17 0.09 7.46
N GLU A 189 8.52 -1.19 7.44
CA GLU A 189 9.49 -1.79 8.38
C GLU A 189 10.93 -1.63 7.84
N THR A 190 11.24 -2.29 6.73
CA THR A 190 12.49 -2.15 5.98
C THR A 190 12.20 -1.78 4.53
N ILE A 191 13.24 -1.35 3.82
CA ILE A 191 13.12 -0.99 2.40
C ILE A 191 12.73 -2.23 1.58
N GLU A 192 13.40 -3.36 1.83
CA GLU A 192 13.24 -4.61 1.10
C GLU A 192 11.82 -5.15 1.24
N LYS A 193 11.32 -5.29 2.47
CA LYS A 193 9.95 -5.75 2.73
C LYS A 193 8.90 -4.85 2.08
N SER A 194 9.10 -3.53 2.17
CA SER A 194 8.15 -2.56 1.58
C SER A 194 8.12 -2.68 0.05
N LEU A 195 9.28 -2.87 -0.58
CA LEU A 195 9.39 -3.07 -2.02
C LEU A 195 8.74 -4.38 -2.46
N GLU A 196 8.99 -5.47 -1.73
CA GLU A 196 8.36 -6.76 -2.01
C GLU A 196 6.83 -6.67 -1.95
N GLN A 197 6.27 -6.04 -0.92
CA GLN A 197 4.82 -5.83 -0.81
C GLN A 197 4.26 -5.04 -2.01
N ILE A 198 4.92 -3.95 -2.38
CA ILE A 198 4.52 -3.12 -3.54
C ILE A 198 4.59 -3.94 -4.83
N LEU A 199 5.70 -4.65 -5.05
CA LEU A 199 5.91 -5.45 -6.25
C LEU A 199 4.93 -6.62 -6.37
N THR A 200 4.56 -7.27 -5.25
CA THR A 200 3.53 -8.32 -5.24
C THR A 200 2.19 -7.78 -5.77
N ILE A 201 1.86 -6.53 -5.44
CA ILE A 201 0.65 -5.87 -5.94
C ILE A 201 0.79 -5.49 -7.43
N ILE A 202 1.97 -5.04 -7.85
CA ILE A 202 2.23 -4.61 -9.23
C ILE A 202 2.28 -5.80 -10.19
N ASN A 203 3.17 -6.76 -9.94
CA ASN A 203 3.60 -7.73 -10.95
C ASN A 203 2.58 -8.85 -11.22
N LYS A 204 1.56 -9.03 -10.36
CA LYS A 204 0.53 -10.07 -10.49
C LYS A 204 1.13 -11.43 -10.91
N SER A 205 2.35 -11.74 -10.45
CA SER A 205 3.00 -13.02 -10.72
C SER A 205 2.31 -14.05 -9.85
N CYS A 206 1.26 -14.64 -10.40
CA CYS A 206 0.39 -15.56 -9.69
C CYS A 206 0.50 -16.95 -10.28
N THR A 207 0.46 -17.96 -9.42
CA THR A 207 0.34 -19.36 -9.80
C THR A 207 -0.73 -20.03 -8.96
N THR A 208 -1.28 -21.14 -9.46
CA THR A 208 -2.19 -21.98 -8.69
C THR A 208 -1.44 -23.20 -8.20
N ILE A 209 -1.34 -23.36 -6.88
CA ILE A 209 -0.72 -24.53 -6.25
C ILE A 209 -1.80 -25.41 -5.64
N LYS A 210 -1.76 -26.71 -5.94
CA LYS A 210 -2.63 -27.72 -5.32
C LYS A 210 -1.98 -28.19 -4.02
N LEU A 211 -2.64 -27.98 -2.89
CA LEU A 211 -2.14 -28.35 -1.57
C LEU A 211 -2.97 -29.46 -0.92
N THR A 212 -2.28 -30.33 -0.18
CA THR A 212 -2.84 -31.49 0.56
C THR A 212 -2.59 -31.42 2.06
N ASN A 213 -2.05 -30.31 2.58
CA ASN A 213 -1.80 -30.13 4.01
C ASN A 213 -3.04 -30.35 4.89
N SER A 214 -2.85 -30.77 6.14
CA SER A 214 -3.93 -30.82 7.14
C SER A 214 -4.28 -29.42 7.67
N VAL A 215 -5.33 -29.32 8.49
CA VAL A 215 -5.66 -28.06 9.18
C VAL A 215 -4.57 -27.73 10.22
N GLU A 216 -3.98 -28.73 10.86
CA GLU A 216 -2.85 -28.57 11.78
C GLU A 216 -1.62 -27.98 11.09
N GLU A 217 -1.40 -28.32 9.83
CA GLU A 217 -0.27 -27.84 9.01
C GLU A 217 -0.56 -26.50 8.32
N LEU A 218 -1.76 -25.94 8.46
CA LEU A 218 -2.14 -24.70 7.78
C LEU A 218 -1.27 -23.51 8.21
N LYS A 219 -0.82 -23.50 9.47
CA LYS A 219 0.10 -22.47 9.99
C LYS A 219 1.41 -22.46 9.20
N ASP A 220 2.02 -23.62 8.97
CA ASP A 220 3.26 -23.73 8.18
C ASP A 220 3.07 -23.22 6.74
N VAL A 221 1.91 -23.51 6.13
CA VAL A 221 1.60 -23.01 4.77
C VAL A 221 1.48 -21.50 4.75
N VAL A 222 0.80 -20.91 5.74
CA VAL A 222 0.66 -19.45 5.89
C VAL A 222 2.03 -18.81 6.15
N ASP A 223 2.83 -19.41 7.02
CA ASP A 223 4.17 -18.94 7.33
C ASP A 223 5.04 -18.91 6.06
N ILE A 224 5.08 -20.00 5.30
CA ILE A 224 5.85 -20.09 4.04
C ILE A 224 5.37 -19.05 3.01
N ILE A 225 4.06 -18.97 2.76
CA ILE A 225 3.55 -18.10 1.69
C ILE A 225 3.68 -16.62 2.09
N ILE A 226 3.21 -16.26 3.28
CA ILE A 226 3.01 -14.86 3.68
C ILE A 226 4.19 -14.35 4.51
N ASN A 227 4.55 -15.05 5.58
CA ASN A 227 5.51 -14.52 6.55
C ASN A 227 6.97 -14.62 6.06
N ASP A 228 7.31 -15.70 5.38
CA ASP A 228 8.68 -16.01 4.96
C ASP A 228 9.00 -15.45 3.56
N ASN A 229 7.99 -15.32 2.70
CA ASN A 229 8.15 -14.95 1.30
C ASN A 229 7.31 -13.74 0.85
N ASN A 230 6.58 -13.07 1.75
CA ASN A 230 5.77 -11.88 1.44
C ASN A 230 4.80 -12.08 0.25
N GLY A 231 4.34 -13.31 0.08
CA GLY A 231 3.33 -13.68 -0.90
C GLY A 231 1.92 -13.31 -0.43
N LYS A 232 0.97 -13.43 -1.35
CA LYS A 232 -0.46 -13.17 -1.13
C LYS A 232 -1.26 -14.39 -1.53
N ILE A 233 -2.22 -14.79 -0.71
CA ILE A 233 -3.25 -15.75 -1.07
C ILE A 233 -4.45 -14.96 -1.59
N GLU A 234 -4.73 -15.03 -2.88
CA GLU A 234 -5.87 -14.33 -3.46
C GLU A 234 -7.15 -15.13 -3.34
N ARG A 235 -7.07 -16.42 -3.64
CA ARG A 235 -8.23 -17.31 -3.75
C ARG A 235 -7.90 -18.70 -3.26
N ILE A 236 -8.89 -19.32 -2.62
CA ILE A 236 -8.89 -20.73 -2.26
C ILE A 236 -10.07 -21.40 -2.97
N THR A 237 -9.81 -22.50 -3.65
CA THR A 237 -10.81 -23.30 -4.37
C THR A 237 -10.82 -24.73 -3.83
N TYR A 238 -11.98 -25.20 -3.40
CA TYR A 238 -12.21 -26.56 -2.91
C TYR A 238 -13.01 -27.35 -3.94
N SER A 239 -12.40 -28.37 -4.52
CA SER A 239 -13.06 -29.29 -5.45
C SER A 239 -13.74 -30.42 -4.67
N LEU A 240 -14.99 -30.19 -4.28
CA LEU A 240 -15.75 -31.11 -3.43
C LEU A 240 -16.26 -32.33 -4.22
N LYS A 241 -16.01 -33.53 -3.69
CA LYS A 241 -16.47 -34.78 -4.33
C LYS A 241 -18.00 -34.81 -4.43
N GLY A 242 -18.51 -35.07 -5.63
CA GLY A 242 -19.95 -35.16 -5.90
C GLY A 242 -20.62 -33.83 -6.29
N PHE A 243 -19.87 -32.72 -6.27
CA PHE A 243 -20.34 -31.43 -6.77
C PHE A 243 -19.69 -31.12 -8.12
N LYS A 244 -20.46 -30.50 -9.01
CA LYS A 244 -19.97 -30.09 -10.34
C LYS A 244 -19.13 -28.81 -10.26
N ASP A 245 -19.57 -27.87 -9.43
CA ASP A 245 -18.91 -26.58 -9.25
C ASP A 245 -18.13 -26.57 -7.92
N PRO A 246 -16.90 -26.03 -7.90
CA PRO A 246 -16.11 -25.98 -6.69
C PRO A 246 -16.59 -24.87 -5.75
N LEU A 247 -16.27 -25.00 -4.46
CA LEU A 247 -16.43 -23.90 -3.51
C LEU A 247 -15.25 -22.94 -3.64
N ILE A 248 -15.52 -21.69 -4.03
CA ILE A 248 -14.50 -20.65 -4.23
C ILE A 248 -14.62 -19.60 -3.12
N ARG A 249 -13.48 -19.20 -2.55
CA ARG A 249 -13.35 -18.09 -1.59
C ARG A 249 -12.25 -17.14 -2.06
N ASP A 250 -12.62 -15.91 -2.43
CA ASP A 250 -11.64 -14.83 -2.62
C ASP A 250 -11.27 -14.27 -1.24
N VAL A 251 -10.07 -14.59 -0.76
CA VAL A 251 -9.63 -14.29 0.61
C VAL A 251 -8.74 -13.06 0.70
N ASN A 252 -7.98 -12.74 -0.36
CA ASN A 252 -7.11 -11.56 -0.45
C ASN A 252 -6.25 -11.30 0.80
N VAL A 253 -5.57 -12.32 1.32
CA VAL A 253 -4.73 -12.22 2.52
C VAL A 253 -3.27 -12.02 2.11
N SER A 254 -2.67 -10.92 2.57
CA SER A 254 -1.25 -10.59 2.31
C SER A 254 -0.50 -10.08 3.54
N ASP A 255 -1.19 -9.73 4.64
CA ASP A 255 -0.56 -9.25 5.86
C ASP A 255 -0.47 -10.35 6.93
N SER A 256 0.70 -10.42 7.58
CA SER A 256 0.98 -11.38 8.64
C SER A 256 0.01 -11.29 9.82
N ASP A 257 -0.43 -10.08 10.18
CA ASP A 257 -1.29 -9.86 11.35
C ASP A 257 -2.69 -10.46 11.16
N SER A 258 -3.30 -10.29 9.99
CA SER A 258 -4.60 -10.87 9.67
C SER A 258 -4.51 -12.38 9.49
N ALA A 259 -3.43 -12.86 8.86
CA ALA A 259 -3.17 -14.29 8.71
C ALA A 259 -3.01 -14.98 10.08
N ASN A 260 -2.20 -14.42 10.98
CA ASN A 260 -1.98 -14.95 12.33
C ASN A 260 -3.26 -14.93 13.18
N ARG A 261 -4.06 -13.86 13.10
CA ARG A 261 -5.37 -13.79 13.78
C ARG A 261 -6.32 -14.91 13.34
N PHE A 262 -6.30 -15.25 12.05
CA PHE A 262 -7.11 -16.36 11.53
C PHE A 262 -6.62 -17.71 12.06
N ILE A 263 -5.31 -17.96 12.05
CA ILE A 263 -4.72 -19.19 12.61
C ILE A 263 -5.04 -19.33 14.10
N GLU A 264 -4.84 -18.27 14.88
CA GLU A 264 -5.18 -18.27 16.32
C GLU A 264 -6.66 -18.56 16.58
N ASN A 265 -7.56 -18.07 15.73
CA ASN A 265 -8.99 -18.34 15.86
C ASN A 265 -9.31 -19.83 15.63
N ILE A 266 -8.64 -20.48 14.67
CA ILE A 266 -8.77 -21.93 14.43
C ILE A 266 -8.23 -22.72 15.64
N GLU A 267 -7.08 -22.31 16.19
CA GLU A 267 -6.47 -23.00 17.34
C GLU A 267 -7.30 -22.87 18.61
N LYS A 268 -7.94 -21.72 18.84
CA LYS A 268 -8.74 -21.44 20.04
C LYS A 268 -10.17 -22.00 19.98
N ASN A 269 -10.68 -22.32 18.79
CA ASN A 269 -12.08 -22.71 18.59
C ASN A 269 -12.19 -24.10 17.93
N GLU A 270 -12.39 -25.13 18.76
CA GLU A 270 -12.47 -26.53 18.31
C GLU A 270 -13.57 -26.76 17.27
N SER A 271 -14.73 -26.11 17.41
CA SER A 271 -15.84 -26.24 16.44
C SER A 271 -15.44 -25.75 15.06
N VAL A 272 -14.75 -24.61 14.97
CA VAL A 272 -14.27 -24.05 13.69
C VAL A 272 -13.21 -24.95 13.08
N LYS A 273 -12.32 -25.50 13.92
CA LYS A 273 -11.30 -26.46 13.48
C LYS A 273 -11.93 -27.75 12.93
N GLU A 274 -12.96 -28.27 13.59
CA GLU A 274 -13.69 -29.45 13.14
C GLU A 274 -14.40 -29.21 11.80
N ASP A 275 -15.09 -28.08 11.64
CA ASP A 275 -15.74 -27.69 10.39
C ASP A 275 -14.74 -27.58 9.22
N LEU A 276 -13.57 -27.00 9.48
CA LEU A 276 -12.52 -26.87 8.47
C LEU A 276 -11.90 -28.23 8.11
N ASN A 277 -11.70 -29.11 9.10
CA ASN A 277 -11.25 -30.48 8.88
C ASN A 277 -12.26 -31.28 8.04
N ASN A 278 -13.55 -31.14 8.33
CA ASN A 278 -14.62 -31.73 7.53
C ASN A 278 -14.55 -31.22 6.09
N LEU A 279 -14.40 -29.91 5.88
CA LEU A 279 -14.24 -29.33 4.54
C LEU A 279 -12.99 -29.87 3.82
N TYR A 280 -11.86 -30.01 4.52
CA TYR A 280 -10.63 -30.55 3.95
C TYR A 280 -10.80 -32.01 3.52
N SER A 281 -11.51 -32.81 4.31
CA SER A 281 -11.76 -34.23 4.00
C SER A 281 -12.64 -34.45 2.76
N LEU A 282 -13.46 -33.46 2.39
CA LEU A 282 -14.35 -33.52 1.24
C LEU A 282 -13.65 -33.20 -0.10
N SER A 283 -12.39 -32.74 -0.05
CA SER A 283 -11.59 -32.35 -1.22
C SER A 283 -10.31 -33.16 -1.29
N LYS A 284 -9.92 -33.64 -2.48
CA LYS A 284 -8.66 -34.38 -2.66
C LYS A 284 -7.43 -33.49 -2.44
N TYR A 285 -7.53 -32.24 -2.87
CA TYR A 285 -6.56 -31.16 -2.72
C TYR A 285 -7.30 -29.83 -2.67
N ARG A 286 -6.62 -28.75 -2.32
CA ARG A 286 -7.15 -27.38 -2.41
C ARG A 286 -6.27 -26.58 -3.34
N GLU A 287 -6.88 -25.82 -4.24
CA GLU A 287 -6.16 -24.93 -5.13
C GLU A 287 -6.05 -23.56 -4.48
N LEU A 288 -4.81 -23.10 -4.27
CA LEU A 288 -4.52 -21.75 -3.81
C LEU A 288 -3.96 -20.94 -4.96
N LEU A 289 -4.63 -19.84 -5.31
CA LEU A 289 -4.06 -18.81 -6.17
C LEU A 289 -3.14 -17.94 -5.31
N ILE A 290 -1.84 -18.11 -5.50
CA ILE A 290 -0.78 -17.43 -4.77
C ILE A 290 -0.13 -16.43 -5.70
N CYS A 291 0.06 -15.20 -5.25
CA CYS A 291 0.77 -14.15 -5.97
C CYS A 291 1.99 -13.69 -5.17
N ALA A 292 3.07 -13.32 -5.84
CA ALA A 292 4.27 -12.78 -5.21
C ALA A 292 4.93 -11.70 -6.07
N ALA A 293 6.01 -11.11 -5.55
CA ALA A 293 6.70 -9.99 -6.17
C ALA A 293 7.27 -10.31 -7.55
N ASN A 294 7.68 -11.55 -7.79
CA ASN A 294 8.22 -12.02 -9.07
C ASN A 294 8.14 -13.54 -9.17
N SER A 295 8.49 -14.09 -10.34
CA SER A 295 8.48 -15.54 -10.58
C SER A 295 9.49 -16.30 -9.71
N GLU A 296 10.64 -15.72 -9.37
CA GLU A 296 11.64 -16.38 -8.51
C GLU A 296 11.10 -16.61 -7.10
N THR A 297 10.35 -15.65 -6.55
CA THR A 297 9.66 -15.80 -5.27
C THR A 297 8.57 -16.87 -5.36
N ILE A 298 7.81 -16.93 -6.46
CA ILE A 298 6.82 -18.00 -6.68
C ILE A 298 7.50 -19.37 -6.72
N GLU A 299 8.60 -19.51 -7.46
CA GLU A 299 9.37 -20.75 -7.54
C GLU A 299 9.93 -21.16 -6.18
N LYS A 300 10.38 -20.19 -5.38
CA LYS A 300 10.85 -20.41 -3.99
C LYS A 300 9.73 -20.91 -3.08
N ILE A 301 8.56 -20.25 -3.10
CA ILE A 301 7.37 -20.68 -2.34
C ILE A 301 6.97 -22.11 -2.74
N GLU A 302 6.88 -22.39 -4.05
CA GLU A 302 6.50 -23.71 -4.54
C GLU A 302 7.52 -24.78 -4.11
N LYS A 303 8.81 -24.46 -4.13
CA LYS A 303 9.87 -25.34 -3.66
C LYS A 303 9.77 -25.63 -2.16
N GLU A 304 9.61 -24.61 -1.31
CA GLU A 304 9.49 -24.77 0.15
C GLU A 304 8.24 -25.60 0.51
N LEU A 305 7.10 -25.36 -0.16
CA LEU A 305 5.88 -26.16 0.01
C LEU A 305 6.07 -27.62 -0.46
N LYS A 306 6.82 -27.85 -1.54
CA LYS A 306 7.17 -29.20 -2.01
C LYS A 306 8.08 -29.92 -1.03
N GLU A 307 9.09 -29.25 -0.48
CA GLU A 307 10.03 -29.81 0.50
C GLU A 307 9.32 -30.23 1.80
N LYS A 308 8.26 -29.50 2.19
CA LYS A 308 7.37 -29.87 3.30
C LYS A 308 6.37 -30.99 2.97
N GLY A 309 6.27 -31.41 1.71
CA GLY A 309 5.32 -32.44 1.27
C GLY A 309 3.87 -31.95 1.15
N PHE A 310 3.64 -30.64 1.13
CA PHE A 310 2.29 -30.08 1.08
C PHE A 310 1.70 -30.02 -0.34
N VAL A 311 2.54 -30.08 -1.37
CA VAL A 311 2.12 -29.96 -2.77
C VAL A 311 1.63 -31.31 -3.30
N TYR A 312 0.42 -31.30 -3.85
CA TYR A 312 -0.15 -32.44 -4.55
C TYR A 312 0.47 -32.54 -5.95
N ASN A 313 1.32 -33.54 -6.15
CA ASN A 313 1.86 -33.90 -7.45
C ASN A 313 0.95 -34.95 -8.09
N GLU A 314 0.39 -34.66 -9.27
CA GLU A 314 -0.37 -35.62 -10.08
C GLU A 314 0.53 -36.67 -10.74
#